data_AF-W7QBC2-F1
#
_entry.id   AF-W7QBC2-F1
#
_cell.length_a   1.000
_cell.length_b   1.000
_cell.length_c   1.000
_cell.angle_alpha   90.00
_cell.angle_beta   90.00
_cell.angle_gamma   90.00
#
_symmetry.space_group_name_H-M   'P 1'
#
loop_
_entity.id
_entity.type
_entity.pdbx_description
1 polymer ?
#
loop_
_entity_poly.entity_id
_entity_poly.type
_entity_poly.pdbx_seq_one_letter_code
_entity_poly.pdbx_strand_id
1 'polypeptide(L)'
;MNKRLLKSMQYCCCVLLALPMLVGAVATRFQDQGERTFTLVEHHKYQRMQYQDVVLSQFDTKMRDVNEGADRQLVQFLSALRKDDFDWWLTSWNQATLQDWQSKAALKKARRVYNFWRATFTKQSVAQLKDFILMGQYVLIGVQIDSEYHLLPFELENGRWRIDQAYMNAVFFQKLKERLTKEQLKVAQAG
;
A
#
# COMPACT_ATOMS: atom_id res chain seq x y z
N MET A 1 71.48 23.17 68.10
CA MET A 1 70.49 23.35 67.01
C MET A 1 70.57 22.18 66.04
N ASN A 2 69.44 21.48 65.90
CA ASN A 2 69.33 20.08 65.49
C ASN A 2 69.36 19.86 63.96
N LYS A 3 70.34 19.09 63.48
CA LYS A 3 70.36 18.46 62.14
C LYS A 3 69.62 17.11 62.15
N ARG A 4 68.32 17.10 62.48
CA ARG A 4 67.51 15.86 62.50
C ARG A 4 66.22 15.89 61.67
N LEU A 5 65.91 16.99 60.97
CA LEU A 5 64.62 17.15 60.28
C LEU A 5 64.61 16.86 58.77
N LEU A 6 65.74 16.48 58.15
CA LEU A 6 65.82 16.37 56.69
C LEU A 6 65.83 14.94 56.11
N LYS A 7 65.48 13.91 56.89
CA LYS A 7 65.47 12.50 56.41
C LYS A 7 64.11 11.79 56.50
N SER A 8 63.01 12.51 56.71
CA SER A 8 61.65 11.94 56.80
C SER A 8 60.79 12.14 55.55
N MET A 9 61.32 12.72 54.46
CA MET A 9 60.57 13.02 53.22
C MET A 9 60.94 12.15 52.01
N GLN A 10 61.39 10.91 52.22
CA GLN A 10 61.67 9.98 51.10
C GLN A 10 60.95 8.63 51.18
N TYR A 11 60.11 8.40 52.20
CA TYR A 11 59.36 7.15 52.35
C TYR A 11 57.84 7.30 52.27
N CYS A 12 57.33 8.47 51.85
CA CYS A 12 55.88 8.71 51.77
C CYS A 12 55.29 8.65 50.35
N CYS A 13 56.12 8.56 49.30
CA CYS A 13 55.61 8.48 47.92
C CYS A 13 55.46 7.05 47.36
N CYS A 14 55.97 6.01 48.04
CA CYS A 14 55.91 4.63 47.53
C CYS A 14 54.77 3.77 48.11
N VAL A 15 53.91 4.32 48.98
CA VAL A 15 52.77 3.58 49.57
C VAL A 15 51.45 3.80 48.80
N LEU A 16 51.47 4.64 47.76
CA LEU A 16 50.30 4.86 46.88
C LEU A 16 50.16 3.83 45.74
N LEU A 17 51.00 2.80 45.69
CA LEU A 17 51.05 1.82 44.58
C LEU A 17 50.61 0.40 44.94
N ALA A 18 49.83 0.20 46.01
CA ALA A 18 49.33 -1.14 46.35
C ALA A 18 47.94 -1.11 46.98
N LEU A 19 46.97 -0.55 46.27
CA LEU A 19 45.58 -0.96 46.42
C LEU A 19 45.20 -1.65 45.11
N PRO A 20 45.05 -2.98 45.08
CA PRO A 20 44.35 -3.61 43.97
C PRO A 20 42.91 -3.14 44.08
N MET A 21 42.56 -2.11 43.31
CA MET A 21 41.16 -1.83 43.01
C MET A 21 40.64 -3.07 42.29
N LEU A 22 40.00 -3.95 43.04
CA LEU A 22 39.03 -4.91 42.52
C LEU A 22 37.87 -4.08 41.97
N VAL A 23 38.09 -3.47 40.80
CA VAL A 23 37.00 -3.05 39.93
C VAL A 23 36.43 -4.35 39.38
N GLY A 24 35.56 -4.96 40.17
CA GLY A 24 34.63 -5.95 39.65
C GLY A 24 33.87 -5.25 38.54
N ALA A 25 34.27 -5.50 37.29
CA ALA A 25 33.41 -5.27 36.17
C ALA A 25 32.18 -6.15 36.41
N VAL A 26 31.16 -5.58 37.05
CA VAL A 26 29.81 -6.11 36.96
C VAL A 26 29.48 -5.92 35.49
N ALA A 27 29.86 -6.91 34.69
CA ALA A 27 29.25 -7.15 33.40
C ALA A 27 27.78 -7.37 33.75
N THR A 28 27.01 -6.29 33.71
CA THR A 28 25.57 -6.36 33.52
C THR A 28 25.40 -7.12 32.22
N ARG A 29 25.37 -8.45 32.32
CA ARG A 29 24.87 -9.30 31.25
C ARG A 29 23.48 -8.75 31.01
N PHE A 30 23.28 -8.09 29.87
CA PHE A 30 21.95 -7.77 29.40
C PHE A 30 21.17 -9.08 29.46
N GLN A 31 20.28 -9.20 30.45
CA GLN A 31 19.31 -10.27 30.47
C GLN A 31 18.41 -10.01 29.27
N ASP A 32 18.58 -10.83 28.25
CA ASP A 32 17.70 -10.86 27.11
C ASP A 32 16.28 -11.06 27.63
N GLN A 33 15.44 -10.02 27.59
CA GLN A 33 14.09 -10.01 28.19
C GLN A 33 13.07 -10.76 27.33
N GLY A 34 13.51 -11.81 26.63
CA GLY A 34 12.72 -12.53 25.64
C GLY A 34 12.37 -11.70 24.41
N GLU A 35 11.70 -12.34 23.46
CA GLU A 35 11.20 -11.71 22.25
C GLU A 35 10.17 -10.62 22.61
N ARG A 36 10.55 -9.34 22.45
CA ARG A 36 9.61 -8.22 22.59
C ARG A 36 8.78 -8.15 21.31
N THR A 37 7.53 -8.61 21.38
CA THR A 37 6.57 -8.44 20.30
C THR A 37 6.02 -7.01 20.32
N PHE A 38 6.27 -6.28 19.24
CA PHE A 38 5.68 -4.97 19.02
C PHE A 38 4.45 -5.14 18.14
N THR A 39 3.29 -4.70 18.64
CA THR A 39 2.07 -4.62 17.83
C THR A 39 1.95 -3.22 17.27
N LEU A 40 2.16 -3.06 15.96
CA LEU A 40 1.84 -1.82 15.27
C LEU A 40 0.33 -1.75 15.01
N VAL A 41 -0.33 -0.72 15.54
CA VAL A 41 -1.75 -0.44 15.28
C VAL A 41 -1.85 0.81 14.41
N GLU A 42 -2.32 0.64 13.18
CA GLU A 42 -2.54 1.74 12.23
C GLU A 42 -4.02 2.10 12.15
N HIS A 43 -4.31 3.40 12.25
CA HIS A 43 -5.65 3.95 12.07
C HIS A 43 -5.73 4.70 10.74
N HIS A 44 -6.49 4.16 9.79
CA HIS A 44 -6.71 4.75 8.48
C HIS A 44 -8.04 5.50 8.43
N LYS A 45 -8.02 6.78 8.04
CA LYS A 45 -9.22 7.59 7.81
C LYS A 45 -9.47 7.72 6.31
N TYR A 46 -10.72 7.62 5.90
CA TYR A 46 -11.12 7.82 4.51
C TYR A 46 -12.51 8.47 4.44
N GLN A 47 -12.78 9.11 3.32
CA GLN A 47 -14.12 9.64 2.99
C GLN A 47 -14.74 8.74 1.93
N ARG A 48 -16.00 8.37 2.11
CA ARG A 48 -16.75 7.54 1.16
C ARG A 48 -18.02 8.25 0.75
N MET A 49 -18.24 8.31 -0.55
CA MET A 49 -19.49 8.71 -1.19
C MET A 49 -20.04 7.51 -1.96
N GLN A 50 -21.36 7.37 -2.03
CA GLN A 50 -22.03 6.33 -2.80
C GLN A 50 -22.70 6.95 -4.01
N TYR A 51 -22.56 6.29 -5.16
CA TYR A 51 -23.28 6.67 -6.37
C TYR A 51 -24.74 6.22 -6.28
N GLN A 52 -25.65 7.07 -6.74
CA GLN A 52 -27.08 6.76 -6.78
C GLN A 52 -27.43 6.19 -8.17
N ASP A 53 -27.58 4.87 -8.25
CA ASP A 53 -28.07 4.14 -9.43
C ASP A 53 -27.38 4.47 -10.76
N VAL A 54 -26.06 4.71 -10.72
CA VAL A 54 -25.28 5.08 -11.91
C VAL A 54 -24.84 3.85 -12.70
N VAL A 55 -25.63 3.50 -13.73
CA VAL A 55 -25.28 2.48 -14.72
C VAL A 55 -24.39 3.09 -15.81
N LEU A 56 -23.24 2.48 -16.07
CA LEU A 56 -22.34 2.89 -17.15
C LEU A 56 -22.91 2.44 -18.50
N SER A 57 -23.45 3.38 -19.26
CA SER A 57 -24.03 3.14 -20.58
C SER A 57 -23.15 3.63 -21.73
N GLN A 58 -22.33 4.66 -21.49
CA GLN A 58 -21.46 5.27 -22.48
C GLN A 58 -20.03 4.76 -22.32
N PHE A 59 -19.49 4.22 -23.40
CA PHE A 59 -18.11 3.73 -23.48
C PHE A 59 -17.42 4.38 -24.65
N ASP A 60 -16.12 4.61 -24.49
CA ASP A 60 -15.32 5.29 -25.49
C ASP A 60 -15.02 4.38 -26.66
N THR A 61 -15.06 4.98 -27.86
CA THR A 61 -14.76 4.26 -29.10
C THR A 61 -13.28 4.21 -29.41
N LYS A 62 -12.50 5.13 -28.82
CA LYS A 62 -11.06 5.30 -28.98
C LYS A 62 -10.45 5.83 -27.69
N MET A 63 -9.16 5.58 -27.51
CA MET A 63 -8.36 6.18 -26.44
C MET A 63 -8.48 7.71 -26.48
N ARG A 64 -8.80 8.31 -25.33
CA ARG A 64 -8.82 9.76 -25.17
C ARG A 64 -7.72 10.16 -24.22
N ASP A 65 -6.96 11.16 -24.62
CA ASP A 65 -5.92 11.74 -23.77
C ASP A 65 -6.49 12.90 -22.94
N VAL A 66 -7.49 12.60 -22.11
CA VAL A 66 -8.15 13.61 -21.26
C VAL A 66 -8.25 13.05 -19.85
N ASN A 67 -7.79 13.84 -18.87
CA ASN A 67 -7.97 13.50 -17.46
C ASN A 67 -9.27 14.14 -16.93
N GLU A 68 -10.35 13.36 -16.90
CA GLU A 68 -11.67 13.82 -16.46
C GLU A 68 -12.07 13.28 -15.07
N GLY A 69 -11.13 12.67 -14.33
CA GLY A 69 -11.40 12.05 -13.03
C GLY A 69 -11.19 10.54 -13.00
N ALA A 70 -11.13 9.97 -11.79
CA ALA A 70 -10.87 8.54 -11.58
C ALA A 70 -12.02 7.65 -12.08
N ASP A 71 -13.26 8.10 -11.94
CA ASP A 71 -14.46 7.45 -12.49
C ASP A 71 -14.45 7.42 -14.02
N ARG A 72 -14.01 8.50 -14.66
CA ARG A 72 -13.83 8.56 -16.12
C ARG A 72 -12.69 7.67 -16.59
N GLN A 73 -11.62 7.54 -15.80
CA GLN A 73 -10.56 6.57 -16.11
C GLN A 73 -11.00 5.12 -15.93
N LEU A 74 -11.91 4.83 -15.00
CA LEU A 74 -12.57 3.51 -14.97
C LEU A 74 -13.35 3.26 -16.27
N VAL A 75 -14.07 4.26 -16.80
CA VAL A 75 -14.76 4.11 -18.08
C VAL A 75 -13.78 3.85 -19.22
N GLN A 76 -12.64 4.55 -19.29
CA GLN A 76 -11.58 4.30 -20.27
C GLN A 76 -11.02 2.87 -20.15
N PHE A 77 -10.75 2.41 -18.93
CA PHE A 77 -10.29 1.06 -18.63
C PHE A 77 -11.28 -0.01 -19.15
N LEU A 78 -12.57 0.14 -18.84
CA LEU A 78 -13.62 -0.77 -19.31
C LEU A 78 -13.84 -0.66 -20.83
N SER A 79 -13.68 0.52 -21.40
CA SER A 79 -13.80 0.75 -22.85
C SER A 79 -12.72 0.00 -23.62
N ALA A 80 -11.47 0.03 -23.14
CA ALA A 80 -10.36 -0.72 -23.72
C ALA A 80 -10.63 -2.24 -23.72
N LEU A 81 -11.18 -2.78 -22.61
CA LEU A 81 -11.60 -4.19 -22.53
C LEU A 81 -12.70 -4.52 -23.54
N ARG A 82 -13.73 -3.67 -23.65
CA ARG A 82 -14.84 -3.84 -24.61
C ARG A 82 -14.39 -3.81 -26.07
N LYS A 83 -13.33 -3.05 -26.37
CA LYS A 83 -12.73 -2.94 -27.69
C LYS A 83 -11.70 -4.02 -27.99
N ASP A 84 -11.37 -4.88 -27.02
CA ASP A 84 -10.28 -5.84 -27.13
C ASP A 84 -8.94 -5.16 -27.47
N ASP A 85 -8.70 -3.97 -26.90
CA ASP A 85 -7.51 -3.17 -27.14
C ASP A 85 -6.57 -3.28 -25.94
N PHE A 86 -5.56 -4.15 -26.07
CA PHE A 86 -4.58 -4.40 -25.03
C PHE A 86 -3.66 -3.20 -24.78
N ASP A 87 -3.25 -2.49 -25.84
CA ASP A 87 -2.30 -1.39 -25.73
C ASP A 87 -2.95 -0.17 -25.08
N TRP A 88 -4.20 0.13 -25.45
CA TRP A 88 -4.99 1.13 -24.73
C TRP A 88 -5.19 0.74 -23.27
N TRP A 89 -5.52 -0.53 -22.98
CA TRP A 89 -5.70 -0.99 -21.60
C TRP A 89 -4.42 -0.86 -20.76
N LEU A 90 -3.24 -1.07 -21.34
CA LEU A 90 -1.96 -0.88 -20.65
C LEU A 90 -1.78 0.56 -20.15
N THR A 91 -2.30 1.55 -20.86
CA THR A 91 -2.18 2.97 -20.46
C THR A 91 -2.95 3.32 -19.18
N SER A 92 -3.86 2.45 -18.73
CA SER A 92 -4.64 2.64 -17.50
C SER A 92 -3.83 2.40 -16.23
N TRP A 93 -2.65 1.79 -16.31
CA TRP A 93 -1.85 1.37 -15.15
C TRP A 93 -0.72 2.35 -14.85
N ASN A 94 -0.40 2.53 -13.56
CA ASN A 94 0.72 3.41 -13.15
C ASN A 94 2.08 2.82 -13.53
N GLN A 95 3.11 3.67 -13.56
CA GLN A 95 4.43 3.27 -14.02
C GLN A 95 5.04 2.14 -13.16
N ALA A 96 4.82 2.18 -11.85
CA ALA A 96 5.28 1.16 -10.91
C ALA A 96 4.70 -0.23 -11.26
N THR A 97 3.40 -0.30 -11.58
CA THR A 97 2.74 -1.54 -12.00
C THR A 97 3.33 -2.06 -13.31
N LEU A 98 3.55 -1.18 -14.29
CA LEU A 98 4.13 -1.55 -15.59
C LEU A 98 5.56 -2.08 -15.43
N GLN A 99 6.38 -1.46 -14.58
CA GLN A 99 7.74 -1.91 -14.27
C GLN A 99 7.76 -3.27 -13.54
N ASP A 100 6.83 -3.50 -12.58
CA ASP A 100 6.68 -4.81 -11.94
C ASP A 100 6.36 -5.91 -12.96
N TRP A 101 5.58 -5.59 -13.98
CA TRP A 101 5.22 -6.55 -15.02
C TRP A 101 6.38 -6.84 -15.99
N GLN A 102 7.23 -5.84 -16.25
CA GLN A 102 8.41 -5.98 -17.10
C GLN A 102 9.56 -6.72 -16.43
N SER A 103 9.77 -6.51 -15.12
CA SER A 103 10.89 -7.10 -14.36
C SER A 103 10.73 -8.60 -14.09
N LYS A 104 9.51 -9.14 -14.16
CA LYS A 104 9.26 -10.58 -13.96
C LYS A 104 9.57 -11.33 -15.27
N ALA A 105 10.53 -12.25 -15.20
CA ALA A 105 11.00 -13.09 -16.33
C ALA A 105 9.87 -13.81 -17.11
N ALA A 106 8.67 -13.92 -16.54
CA ALA A 106 7.47 -14.27 -17.28
C ALA A 106 6.86 -13.02 -17.96
N LEU A 107 7.25 -12.77 -19.21
CA LEU A 107 6.69 -11.79 -20.18
C LEU A 107 5.16 -11.87 -20.42
N LYS A 108 4.40 -12.54 -19.55
CA LYS A 108 2.97 -12.83 -19.70
C LYS A 108 2.11 -12.28 -18.56
N LYS A 109 2.67 -11.61 -17.54
CA LYS A 109 1.86 -11.12 -16.40
C LYS A 109 0.81 -10.11 -16.86
N ALA A 110 1.20 -9.08 -17.61
CA ALA A 110 0.30 -8.08 -18.17
C ALA A 110 -0.84 -8.72 -18.97
N ARG A 111 -0.49 -9.65 -19.88
CA ARG A 111 -1.47 -10.38 -20.70
C ARG A 111 -2.41 -11.25 -19.88
N ARG A 112 -1.92 -11.90 -18.81
CA ARG A 112 -2.75 -12.71 -17.90
C ARG A 112 -3.75 -11.84 -17.15
N VAL A 113 -3.30 -10.69 -16.63
CA VAL A 113 -4.18 -9.74 -15.92
C VAL A 113 -5.20 -9.17 -16.89
N TYR A 114 -4.80 -8.84 -18.12
CA TYR A 114 -5.71 -8.41 -19.18
C TYR A 114 -6.78 -9.46 -19.48
N ASN A 115 -6.37 -10.72 -19.70
CA ASN A 115 -7.29 -11.82 -19.98
C ASN A 115 -8.27 -12.08 -18.84
N PHE A 116 -7.82 -11.93 -17.59
CA PHE A 116 -8.70 -11.99 -16.42
C PHE A 116 -9.79 -10.91 -16.52
N TRP A 117 -9.42 -9.64 -16.70
CA TRP A 117 -10.38 -8.55 -16.80
C TRP A 117 -11.29 -8.66 -18.03
N ARG A 118 -10.77 -9.15 -19.15
CA ARG A 118 -11.57 -9.45 -20.34
C ARG A 118 -12.59 -10.56 -20.15
N ALA A 119 -12.31 -11.51 -19.27
CA ALA A 119 -13.27 -12.54 -18.89
C ALA A 119 -14.31 -11.98 -17.90
N THR A 120 -13.91 -11.06 -17.02
CA THR A 120 -14.80 -10.38 -16.06
C THR A 120 -15.76 -9.39 -16.74
N PHE A 121 -15.30 -8.63 -17.74
CA PHE A 121 -16.10 -7.60 -18.39
C PHE A 121 -16.21 -7.83 -19.89
N THR A 122 -17.41 -8.25 -20.32
CA THR A 122 -17.72 -8.55 -21.72
C THR A 122 -18.49 -7.40 -22.39
N LYS A 123 -18.82 -7.57 -23.68
CA LYS A 123 -19.69 -6.62 -24.38
C LYS A 123 -21.12 -6.63 -23.84
N GLN A 124 -21.55 -7.69 -23.17
CA GLN A 124 -22.89 -7.85 -22.61
C GLN A 124 -22.96 -7.49 -21.13
N SER A 125 -21.81 -7.44 -20.44
CA SER A 125 -21.73 -7.11 -19.01
C SER A 125 -22.27 -5.72 -18.72
N VAL A 126 -22.94 -5.60 -17.57
CA VAL A 126 -23.46 -4.33 -17.03
C VAL A 126 -22.55 -3.88 -15.91
N ALA A 127 -22.04 -2.65 -16.00
CA ALA A 127 -21.23 -2.04 -14.95
C ALA A 127 -21.99 -0.90 -14.26
N GLN A 128 -21.99 -0.89 -12.93
CA GLN A 128 -22.63 0.12 -12.11
C GLN A 128 -21.63 0.72 -11.13
N LEU A 129 -21.51 2.04 -11.08
CA LEU A 129 -20.71 2.70 -10.04
C LEU A 129 -21.42 2.56 -8.69
N LYS A 130 -20.66 2.24 -7.64
CA LYS A 130 -21.18 2.06 -6.29
C LYS A 130 -20.52 2.98 -5.29
N ASP A 131 -19.19 3.05 -5.30
CA ASP A 131 -18.43 3.77 -4.28
C ASP A 131 -17.40 4.71 -4.90
N PHE A 132 -17.26 5.89 -4.31
CA PHE A 132 -16.14 6.80 -4.51
C PHE A 132 -15.48 7.03 -3.15
N ILE A 133 -14.24 6.60 -2.99
CA ILE A 133 -13.54 6.63 -1.70
C ILE A 133 -12.25 7.43 -1.84
N LEU A 134 -12.14 8.54 -1.11
CA LEU A 134 -10.91 9.33 -1.04
C LEU A 134 -10.06 8.86 0.14
N MET A 135 -8.78 8.56 -0.14
CA MET A 135 -7.85 8.01 0.83
C MET A 135 -6.41 8.44 0.56
N GLY A 136 -5.94 9.46 1.28
CA GLY A 136 -4.61 10.03 1.02
C GLY A 136 -4.51 10.49 -0.44
N GLN A 137 -3.52 9.96 -1.17
CA GLN A 137 -3.30 10.23 -2.59
C GLN A 137 -4.13 9.36 -3.55
N TYR A 138 -4.91 8.42 -3.01
CA TYR A 138 -5.68 7.48 -3.79
C TYR A 138 -7.17 7.83 -3.82
N VAL A 139 -7.78 7.58 -4.98
CA VAL A 139 -9.22 7.50 -5.14
C VAL A 139 -9.58 6.06 -5.46
N LEU A 140 -10.35 5.40 -4.59
CA LEU A 140 -10.83 4.05 -4.84
C LEU A 140 -12.23 4.12 -5.44
N ILE A 141 -12.39 3.56 -6.64
CA ILE A 141 -13.69 3.46 -7.30
C ILE A 141 -14.22 2.05 -7.16
N GLY A 142 -15.38 1.93 -6.50
CA GLY A 142 -16.14 0.69 -6.39
C GLY A 142 -17.08 0.56 -7.58
N VAL A 143 -16.96 -0.54 -8.32
CA VAL A 143 -17.78 -0.87 -9.48
C VAL A 143 -18.36 -2.27 -9.32
N GLN A 144 -19.66 -2.38 -9.50
CA GLN A 144 -20.37 -3.64 -9.61
C GLN A 144 -20.40 -4.03 -11.08
N ILE A 145 -19.77 -5.14 -11.45
CA ILE A 145 -19.82 -5.71 -12.79
C ILE A 145 -20.65 -6.98 -12.70
N ASP A 146 -21.82 -6.96 -13.34
CA ASP A 146 -22.83 -8.01 -13.21
C ASP A 146 -23.11 -8.29 -11.71
N SER A 147 -22.79 -9.49 -11.20
CA SER A 147 -22.97 -9.85 -9.78
C SER A 147 -21.73 -9.66 -8.91
N GLU A 148 -20.60 -9.22 -9.46
CA GLU A 148 -19.33 -9.10 -8.72
C GLU A 148 -18.95 -7.64 -8.40
N TYR A 149 -18.52 -7.41 -7.15
CA TYR A 149 -18.00 -6.11 -6.72
C TYR A 149 -16.49 -6.05 -6.87
N HIS A 150 -16.02 -5.00 -7.56
CA HIS A 150 -14.61 -4.69 -7.73
C HIS A 150 -14.30 -3.30 -7.14
N LEU A 151 -13.14 -3.19 -6.50
CA LEU A 151 -12.61 -1.93 -6.01
C LEU A 151 -11.28 -1.69 -6.73
N LEU A 152 -11.11 -0.53 -7.35
CA LEU A 152 -9.90 -0.18 -8.08
C LEU A 152 -9.26 1.08 -7.48
N PRO A 153 -7.99 1.04 -7.04
CA PRO A 153 -7.27 2.19 -6.55
C PRO A 153 -6.68 3.00 -7.71
N PHE A 154 -7.07 4.26 -7.81
CA PHE A 154 -6.51 5.22 -8.75
C PHE A 154 -5.58 6.19 -8.02
N GLU A 155 -4.39 6.37 -8.58
CA GLU A 155 -3.40 7.35 -8.17
C GLU A 155 -3.25 8.42 -9.25
N LEU A 156 -3.02 9.66 -8.86
CA LEU A 156 -2.76 10.75 -9.81
C LEU A 156 -1.27 10.78 -10.18
N GLU A 157 -0.91 10.23 -11.34
CA GLU A 157 0.46 10.17 -11.86
C GLU A 157 0.59 11.06 -13.11
N ASN A 158 1.50 12.04 -13.07
CA ASN A 158 1.74 12.97 -14.19
C ASN A 158 0.46 13.64 -14.72
N GLY A 159 -0.44 14.02 -13.82
CA GLY A 159 -1.71 14.65 -14.17
C GLY A 159 -2.74 13.70 -14.79
N ARG A 160 -2.58 12.38 -14.64
CA ARG A 160 -3.57 11.36 -15.07
C ARG A 160 -3.87 10.37 -13.96
N TRP A 161 -5.15 10.04 -13.77
CA TRP A 161 -5.51 8.94 -12.86
C TRP A 161 -5.13 7.60 -13.47
N ARG A 162 -4.39 6.79 -12.73
CA ARG A 162 -3.94 5.46 -13.16
C ARG A 162 -4.13 4.44 -12.05
N ILE A 163 -4.39 3.20 -12.43
CA ILE A 163 -4.63 2.11 -11.51
C ILE A 163 -3.30 1.64 -10.94
N ASP A 164 -3.23 1.53 -9.61
CA ASP A 164 -2.07 1.01 -8.88
C ASP A 164 -2.32 -0.44 -8.42
N GLN A 165 -1.77 -1.42 -9.12
CA GLN A 165 -1.91 -2.82 -8.72
C GLN A 165 -1.17 -3.12 -7.41
N ALA A 166 -0.04 -2.45 -7.14
CA ALA A 166 0.73 -2.72 -5.93
C ALA A 166 -0.10 -2.37 -4.68
N TYR A 167 -0.80 -1.24 -4.73
CA TYR A 167 -1.70 -0.81 -3.65
C TYR A 167 -2.86 -1.80 -3.40
N MET A 168 -3.31 -2.53 -4.41
CA MET A 168 -4.31 -3.57 -4.21
C MET A 168 -3.84 -4.66 -3.23
N ASN A 169 -2.54 -4.87 -3.05
CA ASN A 169 -2.01 -5.86 -2.11
C ASN A 169 -1.85 -5.30 -0.69
N ALA A 170 -2.10 -4.01 -0.46
CA ALA A 170 -2.03 -3.41 0.87
C ALA A 170 -3.07 -4.07 1.79
N VAL A 171 -2.66 -4.39 3.02
CA VAL A 171 -3.51 -5.06 4.02
C VAL A 171 -4.80 -4.27 4.26
N PHE A 172 -4.69 -2.95 4.37
CA PHE A 172 -5.85 -2.09 4.56
C PHE A 172 -6.81 -2.16 3.37
N PHE A 173 -6.29 -2.10 2.13
CA PHE A 173 -7.11 -2.17 0.93
C PHE A 173 -7.92 -3.47 0.88
N GLN A 174 -7.29 -4.61 1.19
CA GLN A 174 -7.96 -5.91 1.22
C GLN A 174 -9.06 -5.96 2.28
N LYS A 175 -8.78 -5.47 3.49
CA LYS A 175 -9.79 -5.39 4.56
C LYS A 175 -10.96 -4.48 4.20
N LEU A 176 -10.68 -3.34 3.56
CA LEU A 176 -11.72 -2.41 3.11
C LEU A 176 -12.57 -3.06 2.01
N LYS A 177 -11.95 -3.65 0.99
CA LYS A 177 -12.65 -4.36 -0.08
C LYS A 177 -13.56 -5.45 0.47
N GLU A 178 -13.05 -6.30 1.36
CA GLU A 178 -13.83 -7.38 1.98
C GLU A 178 -15.05 -6.84 2.74
N ARG A 179 -14.87 -5.78 3.53
CA ARG A 179 -15.97 -5.14 4.27
C ARG A 179 -17.04 -4.62 3.32
N LEU A 180 -16.63 -3.88 2.28
CA LEU A 180 -17.55 -3.32 1.29
C LEU A 180 -18.29 -4.41 0.50
N THR A 181 -17.60 -5.47 0.09
CA THR A 181 -18.24 -6.63 -0.57
C THR A 181 -19.31 -7.26 0.30
N LYS A 182 -19.05 -7.44 1.61
CA LYS A 182 -20.05 -7.97 2.56
C LYS A 182 -21.25 -7.05 2.71
N GLU A 183 -21.04 -5.73 2.72
CA GLU A 183 -22.13 -4.75 2.76
C GLU A 183 -23.01 -4.85 1.51
N GLN A 184 -22.43 -4.97 0.31
CA GLN A 184 -23.18 -5.11 -0.93
C GLN A 184 -24.03 -6.40 -0.97
N LEU A 185 -23.47 -7.51 -0.49
CA LEU A 185 -24.21 -8.79 -0.40
C LEU A 185 -25.43 -8.69 0.53
N LYS A 186 -25.32 -7.95 1.64
CA LYS A 186 -26.45 -7.73 2.56
C LYS A 186 -27.56 -6.90 1.92
N VAL A 187 -27.21 -5.88 1.13
CA VAL A 187 -28.20 -5.07 0.41
C VAL A 187 -28.92 -5.91 -0.64
N ALA A 188 -28.19 -6.75 -1.38
CA ALA A 188 -28.78 -7.63 -2.39
C ALA A 188 -29.72 -8.71 -1.82
N GLN A 189 -29.57 -9.09 -0.55
CA GLN A 189 -30.45 -10.05 0.14
C GLN A 189 -31.69 -9.41 0.78
N ALA A 190 -31.71 -8.08 0.90
CA ALA A 190 -32.77 -7.34 1.59
C ALA A 190 -33.80 -6.70 0.64
N GLY A 191 -33.56 -6.73 -0.67
CA GLY A 191 -34.47 -6.25 -1.71
C GLY A 191 -35.00 -7.40 -2.55
#